data_AF-A0A7X6XV49-F1
#
_entry.id   AF-A0A7X6XV49-F1
#
_cell.length_a   1.000
_cell.length_b   1.000
_cell.length_c   1.000
_cell.angle_alpha   90.00
_cell.angle_beta   90.00
_cell.angle_gamma   90.00
#
_symmetry.space_group_name_H-M   'P 1'
#
loop_
_entity.id
_entity.type
_entity.pdbx_description
1 polymer ?
#
loop_
_entity_poly.entity_id
_entity_poly.type
_entity_poly.pdbx_seq_one_letter_code
_entity_poly.pdbx_strand_id
1 'polypeptide(L)'
;MIVAIASGKGGTGKTTIATNLAISLRDERPVQLIDCDVEEPNSHLFLKPEFQYSEDVVLPIPSIDSQKCTHCGICTEKCAYNALADIGSKILVFEELCRGCGGCCLLCPAGAIKEIDKKIGVVKRGSAKGLDFIHGVLEVGSVLAPPVIKKVKSHIQKDAAVIIDAPPGTSCPMINLLSP
;
A
#
# COMPACT_ATOMS: atom_id res chain seq x y z
N MET A 1 16.47 13.18 -8.63
CA MET A 1 16.87 11.92 -9.32
C MET A 1 16.16 10.78 -8.63
N ILE A 2 15.59 9.81 -9.35
CA ILE A 2 14.91 8.64 -8.75
C ILE A 2 15.46 7.37 -9.38
N VAL A 3 15.91 6.43 -8.56
CA VAL A 3 16.46 5.13 -8.99
C VAL A 3 15.75 4.02 -8.22
N ALA A 4 15.06 3.13 -8.93
CA ALA A 4 14.45 1.94 -8.34
C ALA A 4 15.34 0.71 -8.55
N ILE A 5 15.62 -0.03 -7.48
CA ILE A 5 16.35 -1.29 -7.52
C ILE A 5 15.34 -2.42 -7.58
N ALA A 6 15.20 -3.04 -8.75
CA ALA A 6 14.18 -4.04 -9.01
C ALA A 6 14.75 -5.38 -9.49
N SER A 7 13.95 -6.45 -9.37
CA SER A 7 14.35 -7.81 -9.75
C SER A 7 13.12 -8.69 -10.03
N GLY A 8 13.26 -9.64 -10.96
CA GLY A 8 12.16 -10.57 -11.29
C GLY A 8 11.83 -11.64 -10.24
N LYS A 9 12.58 -11.75 -9.13
CA LYS A 9 12.33 -12.74 -8.06
C LYS A 9 12.81 -12.25 -6.69
N GLY A 10 12.39 -12.94 -5.62
CA GLY A 10 12.92 -12.72 -4.27
C GLY A 10 14.38 -13.18 -4.12
N GLY A 11 15.09 -12.67 -3.12
CA GLY A 11 16.42 -13.15 -2.73
C GLY A 11 17.58 -12.79 -3.67
N THR A 12 17.46 -11.76 -4.51
CA THR A 12 18.53 -11.33 -5.45
C THR A 12 19.44 -10.23 -4.91
N GLY A 13 19.28 -9.84 -3.64
CA GLY A 13 20.10 -8.79 -3.01
C GLY A 13 19.68 -7.35 -3.31
N LYS A 14 18.42 -7.09 -3.72
CA LYS A 14 17.89 -5.73 -3.97
C LYS A 14 18.13 -4.78 -2.79
N THR A 15 17.67 -5.17 -1.60
CA THR A 15 17.85 -4.40 -0.36
C THR A 15 19.31 -4.11 -0.07
N THR A 16 20.20 -5.08 -0.29
CA THR A 16 21.65 -4.88 -0.11
C THR A 16 22.18 -3.81 -1.07
N ILE A 17 21.80 -3.86 -2.35
CA ILE A 17 22.21 -2.86 -3.33
C ILE A 17 21.60 -1.48 -3.01
N ALA A 18 20.30 -1.42 -2.71
CA ALA A 18 19.58 -0.18 -2.43
C ALA A 18 20.16 0.56 -1.21
N THR A 19 20.36 -0.16 -0.10
CA THR A 19 20.92 0.40 1.14
C THR A 19 22.36 0.87 0.97
N ASN A 20 23.23 0.08 0.32
CA ASN A 20 24.61 0.48 0.11
C ASN A 20 24.72 1.64 -0.88
N LEU A 21 23.93 1.66 -1.95
CA LEU A 21 23.89 2.78 -2.89
C LEU A 21 23.46 4.08 -2.20
N ALA A 22 22.42 4.02 -1.36
CA ALA A 22 21.98 5.18 -0.60
C ALA A 22 23.08 5.71 0.34
N ILE A 23 23.75 4.82 1.08
CA ILE A 23 24.84 5.19 1.98
C ILE A 23 26.02 5.82 1.21
N SER A 24 26.41 5.25 0.08
CA SER A 24 27.54 5.77 -0.71
C SER A 24 27.32 7.18 -1.26
N LEU A 25 26.06 7.59 -1.46
CA LEU A 25 25.71 8.90 -2.02
C LEU A 25 25.50 9.99 -0.95
N ARG A 26 25.44 9.63 0.33
CA ARG A 26 24.97 10.51 1.41
C ARG A 26 25.87 11.73 1.66
N ASP A 27 27.17 11.57 1.43
CA ASP A 27 28.17 12.62 1.72
C ASP A 27 28.28 13.61 0.55
N GLU A 28 27.68 13.29 -0.60
CA GLU A 28 27.68 14.15 -1.80
C GLU A 28 26.43 15.02 -1.91
N ARG A 29 25.28 14.54 -1.41
CA ARG A 29 23.97 15.19 -1.56
C ARG A 29 22.93 14.60 -0.62
N PRO A 30 21.79 15.29 -0.40
CA PRO A 30 20.65 14.70 0.30
C PRO A 30 20.17 13.42 -0.38
N VAL A 31 19.98 12.36 0.40
CA VAL A 31 19.51 11.05 -0.07
C VAL A 31 18.29 10.62 0.73
N GLN A 32 17.29 10.13 0.02
CA GLN A 32 16.13 9.46 0.58
C GLN A 32 16.14 8.00 0.13
N LEU A 33 16.12 7.06 1.09
CA LEU A 33 15.86 5.65 0.82
C LEU A 33 14.41 5.32 1.12
N ILE A 34 13.73 4.74 0.14
CA ILE A 34 12.33 4.31 0.23
C ILE A 34 12.30 2.79 0.11
N ASP A 35 11.72 2.11 1.09
CA ASP A 35 11.43 0.68 1.01
C ASP A 35 9.96 0.46 0.61
N CYS A 36 9.75 0.04 -0.63
CA CYS A 36 8.45 -0.22 -1.22
C CYS A 36 8.10 -1.72 -1.23
N ASP A 37 8.94 -2.59 -0.66
CA ASP A 37 8.59 -3.98 -0.40
C ASP A 37 7.72 -4.06 0.86
N VAL A 38 6.49 -3.58 0.75
CA VAL A 38 5.61 -3.36 1.92
C VAL A 38 5.14 -4.64 2.60
N GLU A 39 5.28 -5.78 1.94
CA GLU A 39 4.93 -7.10 2.50
C GLU A 39 6.04 -7.57 3.44
N GLU A 40 7.32 -7.40 3.05
CA GLU A 40 8.49 -7.86 3.81
C GLU A 40 9.62 -6.80 3.80
N PRO A 41 9.41 -5.60 4.36
CA PRO A 41 10.37 -4.50 4.24
C PRO A 41 11.63 -4.78 5.07
N ASN A 42 12.79 -4.80 4.43
CA ASN A 42 14.05 -5.24 5.05
C ASN A 42 15.10 -4.13 5.23
N SER A 43 14.96 -2.99 4.56
CA SER A 43 15.97 -1.91 4.59
C SER A 43 16.24 -1.38 5.99
N HIS A 44 15.20 -1.33 6.83
CA HIS A 44 15.29 -0.86 8.22
C HIS A 44 16.20 -1.73 9.09
N LEU A 45 16.39 -3.02 8.78
CA LEU A 45 17.27 -3.92 9.51
C LEU A 45 18.75 -3.54 9.34
N PHE A 46 19.12 -3.03 8.15
CA PHE A 46 20.47 -2.56 7.83
C PHE A 46 20.74 -1.14 8.33
N LEU A 47 19.71 -0.28 8.29
CA LEU A 47 19.84 1.13 8.62
C LEU A 47 19.64 1.44 10.10
N LYS A 48 18.76 0.70 10.79
CA LYS A 48 18.32 0.96 12.17
C LYS A 48 17.85 2.42 12.34
N PRO A 49 16.84 2.86 11.58
CA PRO A 49 16.35 4.23 11.64
C PRO A 49 15.71 4.55 12.99
N GLU A 50 15.85 5.80 13.41
CA GLU A 50 14.99 6.38 14.43
C GLU A 50 13.73 6.88 13.73
N PHE A 51 12.58 6.29 14.04
CA PHE A 51 11.30 6.69 13.44
C PHE A 51 10.70 7.87 14.22
N GLN A 52 10.41 8.98 13.53
CA GLN A 52 9.75 10.15 14.12
C GLN A 52 8.31 10.34 13.60
N TYR A 53 7.92 9.59 12.57
CA TYR A 53 6.62 9.73 11.93
C TYR A 53 6.00 8.36 11.62
N SER A 54 4.69 8.26 11.83
CA SER A 54 3.88 7.10 11.51
C SER A 54 2.51 7.55 11.04
N GLU A 55 2.02 6.99 9.95
CA GLU A 55 0.68 7.27 9.40
C GLU A 55 0.01 5.98 8.97
N ASP A 56 -1.23 5.79 9.39
CA ASP A 56 -2.03 4.64 8.99
C ASP A 56 -2.50 4.78 7.54
N VAL A 57 -2.42 3.66 6.80
CA VAL A 57 -3.01 3.56 5.46
C VAL A 57 -4.34 2.84 5.60
N VAL A 58 -5.42 3.52 5.24
CA VAL A 58 -6.78 2.98 5.29
C VAL A 58 -7.34 2.75 3.91
N LEU A 59 -8.25 1.79 3.81
CA LEU A 59 -9.06 1.52 2.63
C LEU A 59 -10.54 1.67 3.01
N PRO A 60 -11.33 2.47 2.28
CA PRO A 60 -12.75 2.54 2.50
C PRO A 60 -13.41 1.23 2.03
N ILE A 61 -14.05 0.50 2.93
CA ILE A 61 -14.77 -0.74 2.62
C ILE A 61 -16.27 -0.59 2.89
N PRO A 62 -17.13 -1.30 2.15
CA PRO A 62 -18.57 -1.19 2.36
C PRO A 62 -19.03 -1.87 3.66
N SER A 63 -19.91 -1.20 4.39
CA SER A 63 -20.68 -1.70 5.51
C SER A 63 -22.16 -1.63 5.16
N ILE A 64 -22.87 -2.75 5.34
CA ILE A 64 -24.26 -2.92 4.89
C ILE A 64 -25.20 -2.79 6.09
N ASP A 65 -26.14 -1.85 5.99
CA ASP A 65 -27.26 -1.70 6.91
C ASP A 65 -28.38 -2.67 6.50
N SER A 66 -28.50 -3.80 7.22
CA SER A 66 -29.50 -4.83 6.95
C SER A 66 -30.94 -4.35 7.14
N GLN A 67 -31.19 -3.27 7.89
CA GLN A 67 -32.55 -2.75 8.07
C GLN A 67 -33.04 -1.96 6.85
N LYS A 68 -32.10 -1.41 6.07
CA LYS A 68 -32.40 -0.65 4.85
C LYS A 68 -32.23 -1.47 3.58
N CYS A 69 -31.44 -2.53 3.63
CA CYS A 69 -31.14 -3.34 2.46
C CYS A 69 -32.41 -4.03 1.93
N THR A 70 -32.72 -3.80 0.65
CA THR A 70 -33.87 -4.41 -0.03
C THR A 70 -33.51 -5.66 -0.83
N HIS A 71 -32.26 -6.15 -0.73
CA HIS A 71 -31.75 -7.29 -1.50
C HIS A 71 -31.93 -7.14 -3.03
N CYS A 72 -31.84 -5.90 -3.55
CA CYS A 72 -32.01 -5.62 -4.98
C CYS A 72 -30.88 -6.17 -5.88
N GLY A 73 -29.76 -6.64 -5.33
CA GLY A 73 -28.66 -7.25 -6.08
C GLY A 73 -27.77 -6.31 -6.92
N ILE A 74 -28.08 -5.01 -7.03
CA ILE A 74 -27.30 -4.07 -7.87
C ILE A 74 -25.83 -4.01 -7.44
N CYS A 75 -25.57 -3.95 -6.12
CA CYS A 75 -24.21 -3.86 -5.59
C CYS A 75 -23.38 -5.12 -5.85
N THR A 76 -23.99 -6.30 -5.86
CA THR A 76 -23.33 -7.58 -6.15
C THR A 76 -23.09 -7.73 -7.65
N GLU A 77 -24.08 -7.39 -8.48
CA GLU A 77 -24.00 -7.50 -9.95
C GLU A 77 -22.95 -6.56 -10.55
N LYS A 78 -22.82 -5.33 -10.02
CA LYS A 78 -21.89 -4.32 -10.55
C LYS A 78 -20.50 -4.37 -9.91
N CYS A 79 -20.25 -5.28 -8.97
CA CYS A 79 -18.94 -5.41 -8.35
C CYS A 79 -17.95 -6.12 -9.27
N ALA A 80 -17.10 -5.38 -9.97
CA ALA A 80 -16.08 -5.93 -10.87
C ALA A 80 -15.08 -6.91 -10.19
N TYR A 81 -14.98 -6.86 -8.86
CA TYR A 81 -14.07 -7.68 -8.06
C TYR A 81 -14.77 -8.82 -7.32
N ASN A 82 -16.08 -8.98 -7.48
CA ASN A 82 -16.88 -9.98 -6.76
C ASN A 82 -16.68 -9.93 -5.23
N ALA A 83 -16.48 -8.74 -4.67
CA ALA A 83 -16.26 -8.52 -3.24
C ALA A 83 -17.55 -8.56 -2.41
N LEU A 84 -18.71 -8.72 -3.06
CA LEU A 84 -20.02 -8.71 -2.44
C LEU A 84 -20.82 -9.93 -2.91
N ALA A 85 -21.47 -10.64 -2.00
CA ALA A 85 -22.36 -11.75 -2.35
C ALA A 85 -23.66 -11.70 -1.52
N ASP A 86 -24.81 -11.88 -2.18
CA ASP A 86 -26.09 -12.02 -1.50
C ASP A 86 -26.33 -13.49 -1.16
N ILE A 87 -26.54 -13.79 0.13
CA ILE A 87 -26.88 -15.14 0.61
C ILE A 87 -28.35 -15.25 1.03
N GLY A 88 -29.20 -14.31 0.59
CA GLY A 88 -30.62 -14.24 0.90
C GLY A 88 -30.92 -13.60 2.25
N SER A 89 -30.15 -13.94 3.30
CA SER A 89 -30.34 -13.37 4.64
C SER A 89 -29.51 -12.11 4.90
N LYS A 90 -28.42 -11.92 4.16
CA LYS A 90 -27.52 -10.76 4.26
C LYS A 90 -26.65 -10.66 3.02
N ILE A 91 -26.07 -9.47 2.81
CA ILE A 91 -24.96 -9.29 1.89
C ILE A 91 -23.64 -9.56 2.63
N LEU A 92 -22.86 -10.51 2.15
CA LEU A 92 -21.49 -10.77 2.59
C LEU A 92 -20.53 -9.81 1.89
N VAL A 93 -19.57 -9.29 2.65
CA VAL A 93 -18.46 -8.46 2.14
C VAL A 93 -17.18 -9.27 2.29
N PHE A 94 -16.50 -9.55 1.16
CA PHE A 94 -15.16 -10.13 1.13
C PHE A 94 -14.14 -8.99 1.06
N GLU A 95 -13.68 -8.56 2.23
CA GLU A 95 -12.86 -7.36 2.39
C GLU A 95 -11.52 -7.47 1.63
N GLU A 96 -11.00 -8.68 1.46
CA GLU A 96 -9.74 -8.98 0.75
C GLU A 96 -9.85 -8.76 -0.77
N LEU A 97 -11.05 -8.91 -1.32
CA LEU A 97 -11.33 -8.69 -2.75
C LEU A 97 -11.71 -7.23 -3.03
N CYS A 98 -12.18 -6.51 -2.01
CA CYS A 98 -12.61 -5.13 -2.15
C CYS A 98 -11.44 -4.21 -2.49
N ARG A 99 -11.60 -3.37 -3.52
CA ARG A 99 -10.60 -2.36 -3.90
C ARG A 99 -10.92 -0.94 -3.41
N GLY A 100 -11.95 -0.80 -2.58
CA GLY A 100 -12.39 0.48 -2.02
C GLY A 100 -12.79 1.52 -3.08
N CYS A 101 -13.44 1.09 -4.17
CA CYS A 101 -13.83 1.99 -5.25
C CYS A 101 -15.14 2.78 -4.99
N GLY A 102 -15.86 2.48 -3.92
CA GLY A 102 -17.12 3.15 -3.53
C GLY A 102 -18.33 2.91 -4.44
N GLY A 103 -18.19 2.16 -5.54
CA GLY A 103 -19.26 1.97 -6.52
C GLY A 103 -20.53 1.36 -5.94
N CYS A 104 -20.41 0.43 -4.98
CA CYS A 104 -21.58 -0.16 -4.31
C CYS A 104 -22.36 0.86 -3.46
N CYS A 105 -21.67 1.78 -2.79
CA CYS A 105 -22.29 2.87 -2.03
C CYS A 105 -23.05 3.80 -2.98
N LEU A 106 -22.40 4.22 -4.06
CA LEU A 106 -22.98 5.13 -5.07
C LEU A 106 -24.23 4.55 -5.75
N LEU A 107 -24.23 3.25 -6.04
CA LEU A 107 -25.29 2.60 -6.82
C LEU A 107 -26.43 2.06 -5.96
N CYS A 108 -26.35 2.11 -4.63
CA CYS A 108 -27.38 1.54 -3.76
C CYS A 108 -28.63 2.43 -3.73
N PRO A 109 -29.77 2.03 -4.31
CA PRO A 109 -30.97 2.87 -4.36
C PRO A 109 -31.61 3.05 -2.97
N ALA A 110 -31.39 2.10 -2.05
CA ALA A 110 -31.91 2.15 -0.70
C ALA A 110 -31.03 2.96 0.27
N GLY A 111 -29.85 3.43 -0.17
CA GLY A 111 -28.87 4.08 0.72
C GLY A 111 -28.44 3.19 1.89
N ALA A 112 -28.41 1.88 1.67
CA ALA A 112 -28.12 0.87 2.69
C ALA A 112 -26.63 0.59 2.87
N ILE A 113 -25.76 1.16 2.04
CA ILE A 113 -24.32 0.91 2.06
C ILE A 113 -23.60 2.19 2.49
N LYS A 114 -22.68 2.07 3.45
CA LYS A 114 -21.78 3.15 3.88
C LYS A 114 -20.34 2.68 3.77
N GLU A 115 -19.41 3.60 3.62
CA GLU A 115 -17.98 3.28 3.69
C GLU A 115 -17.47 3.40 5.13
N ILE A 116 -16.66 2.44 5.54
CA ILE A 116 -15.91 2.47 6.80
C ILE A 116 -14.43 2.29 6.49
N ASP A 117 -13.58 2.97 7.25
CA ASP A 117 -12.13 2.88 7.08
C ASP A 117 -11.60 1.59 7.69
N LYS A 118 -11.02 0.73 6.85
CA LYS A 118 -10.24 -0.44 7.29
C LYS A 118 -8.76 -0.12 7.16
N LYS A 119 -8.02 -0.21 8.25
CA LYS A 119 -6.55 -0.14 8.22
C LYS A 119 -5.99 -1.31 7.41
N ILE A 120 -5.14 -1.01 6.44
CA ILE A 120 -4.50 -2.00 5.56
C ILE A 120 -2.98 -1.96 5.62
N GLY A 121 -2.40 -0.96 6.30
CA GLY A 121 -0.96 -0.85 6.53
C GLY A 121 -0.60 0.43 7.26
N VAL A 122 0.69 0.69 7.34
CA VAL A 122 1.27 1.88 7.97
C VAL A 122 2.48 2.34 7.16
N VAL A 123 2.64 3.66 7.03
CA VAL A 123 3.87 4.28 6.54
C VAL A 123 4.63 4.80 7.74
N LYS A 124 5.91 4.46 7.86
CA LYS A 124 6.79 5.04 8.87
C LYS A 124 7.95 5.75 8.21
N ARG A 125 8.30 6.90 8.77
CA ARG A 125 9.42 7.71 8.31
C ARG A 125 10.35 8.03 9.46
N GLY A 126 11.63 7.97 9.17
CA GLY A 126 12.69 8.13 10.12
C GLY A 126 13.95 8.68 9.48
N SER A 127 14.98 8.84 10.28
CA SER A 127 16.33 9.16 9.81
C SER A 127 17.30 8.09 10.28
N ALA A 128 18.30 7.78 9.44
CA ALA A 128 19.36 6.85 9.80
C ALA A 128 20.63 7.18 9.04
N LYS A 129 21.78 7.21 9.73
CA LYS A 129 23.10 7.31 9.08
C LYS A 129 23.22 8.49 8.08
N GLY A 130 22.53 9.61 8.33
CA GLY A 130 22.50 10.79 7.45
C GLY A 130 21.51 10.72 6.28
N LEU A 131 20.65 9.69 6.23
CA LEU A 131 19.65 9.47 5.20
C LEU A 131 18.24 9.77 5.74
N ASP A 132 17.36 10.29 4.88
CA ASP A 132 15.92 10.17 5.09
C ASP A 132 15.49 8.75 4.74
N PHE A 133 14.76 8.09 5.62
CA PHE A 133 14.28 6.72 5.42
C PHE A 133 12.78 6.66 5.56
N ILE A 134 12.12 6.01 4.61
CA ILE A 134 10.69 5.74 4.67
C ILE A 134 10.41 4.32 4.21
N HIS A 135 9.47 3.66 4.87
CA HIS A 135 8.96 2.38 4.42
C HIS A 135 7.46 2.26 4.66
N GLY A 136 6.83 1.40 3.87
CA GLY A 136 5.48 0.91 4.15
C GLY A 136 5.55 -0.46 4.78
N VAL A 137 4.59 -0.76 5.65
CA VAL A 137 4.38 -2.09 6.20
C VAL A 137 2.90 -2.42 6.03
N LEU A 138 2.60 -3.54 5.39
CA LEU A 138 1.25 -4.03 5.22
C LEU A 138 0.72 -4.58 6.55
N GLU A 139 -0.56 -4.36 6.84
CA GLU A 139 -1.21 -4.94 8.02
C GLU A 139 -1.32 -6.46 7.85
N VAL A 140 -1.16 -7.22 8.93
CA VAL A 140 -1.27 -8.68 8.87
C VAL A 140 -2.68 -9.08 8.40
N GLY A 141 -2.75 -9.92 7.36
CA GLY A 141 -4.01 -10.35 6.74
C GLY A 141 -4.55 -9.41 5.67
N SER A 142 -3.93 -8.24 5.44
CA SER A 142 -4.19 -7.42 4.25
C SER A 142 -3.47 -8.00 3.04
N VAL A 143 -4.10 -7.92 1.87
CA VAL A 143 -3.56 -8.42 0.58
C VAL A 143 -3.37 -7.29 -0.44
N LEU A 144 -3.55 -6.04 -0.01
CA LEU A 144 -3.60 -4.87 -0.88
C LEU A 144 -2.35 -4.01 -0.69
N ALA A 145 -1.23 -4.47 -1.24
CA ALA A 145 0.02 -3.72 -1.26
C ALA A 145 -0.03 -2.39 -2.08
N PRO A 146 -0.69 -2.29 -3.26
CA PRO A 146 -0.60 -1.09 -4.09
C PRO A 146 -1.04 0.23 -3.41
N PRO A 147 -2.12 0.30 -2.63
CA PRO A 147 -2.45 1.50 -1.86
C PRO A 147 -1.35 1.93 -0.88
N VAL A 148 -0.71 0.99 -0.18
CA VAL A 148 0.41 1.28 0.73
C VAL A 148 1.62 1.78 -0.05
N ILE A 149 1.97 1.14 -1.17
CA ILE A 149 3.05 1.57 -2.06
C ILE A 149 2.79 2.99 -2.59
N LYS A 150 1.57 3.30 -3.05
CA LYS A 150 1.19 4.66 -3.46
C LYS A 150 1.37 5.66 -2.33
N LYS A 151 0.97 5.28 -1.11
CA LYS A 151 1.11 6.16 0.05
C LYS A 151 2.58 6.42 0.37
N VAL A 152 3.42 5.40 0.41
CA VAL A 152 4.88 5.53 0.57
C VAL A 152 5.47 6.45 -0.49
N LYS A 153 5.12 6.25 -1.77
CA LYS A 153 5.59 7.09 -2.88
C LYS A 153 5.13 8.56 -2.79
N SER A 154 4.01 8.85 -2.12
CA SER A 154 3.54 10.23 -1.95
C SER A 154 4.49 11.09 -1.11
N HIS A 155 5.43 10.46 -0.38
CA HIS A 155 6.48 11.13 0.40
C HIS A 155 7.83 11.29 -0.34
N ILE A 156 7.88 10.99 -1.64
CA ILE A 156 9.08 11.19 -2.46
C ILE A 156 9.53 12.66 -2.40
N GLN A 157 10.77 12.89 -1.98
CA GLN A 157 11.40 14.20 -1.96
C GLN A 157 12.05 14.53 -3.30
N LYS A 158 11.59 15.61 -3.96
CA LYS A 158 12.05 15.99 -5.30
C LYS A 158 13.46 16.60 -5.31
N ASP A 159 13.90 17.13 -4.18
CA ASP A 159 15.17 17.79 -3.93
C ASP A 159 16.28 16.83 -3.47
N ALA A 160 15.97 15.55 -3.25
CA ALA A 160 16.92 14.51 -2.87
C ALA A 160 17.24 13.52 -4.01
N ALA A 161 18.31 12.76 -3.82
CA ALA A 161 18.55 11.52 -4.53
C ALA A 161 17.65 10.43 -3.93
N VAL A 162 16.64 9.97 -4.67
CA VAL A 162 15.68 8.97 -4.17
C VAL A 162 16.09 7.60 -4.66
N ILE A 163 16.41 6.71 -3.72
CA ILE A 163 16.68 5.30 -3.97
C ILE A 163 15.47 4.51 -3.50
N ILE A 164 14.94 3.61 -4.32
CA ILE A 164 13.77 2.81 -3.97
C ILE A 164 14.14 1.32 -3.98
N ASP A 165 13.98 0.64 -2.85
CA ASP A 165 13.99 -0.81 -2.77
C ASP A 165 12.61 -1.34 -3.23
N ALA A 166 12.60 -2.08 -4.33
CA ALA A 166 11.35 -2.51 -4.95
C ALA A 166 10.85 -3.86 -4.39
N PRO A 167 9.53 -4.12 -4.42
CA PRO A 167 9.02 -5.47 -4.18
C PRO A 167 9.55 -6.46 -5.23
N PRO A 168 9.63 -7.76 -4.91
CA PRO A 168 10.07 -8.77 -5.85
C PRO A 168 9.06 -9.04 -6.97
N GLY A 169 9.54 -9.56 -8.10
CA GLY A 169 8.68 -10.10 -9.15
C GLY A 169 8.24 -9.06 -10.19
N THR A 170 7.13 -9.38 -10.87
CA THR A 170 6.55 -8.57 -11.96
C THR A 170 5.05 -8.31 -11.75
N SER A 171 4.56 -8.55 -10.53
CA SER A 171 3.15 -8.46 -10.15
C SER A 171 2.70 -7.00 -9.93
N CYS A 172 1.42 -6.81 -9.56
CA CYS A 172 0.84 -5.47 -9.34
C CYS A 172 1.64 -4.55 -8.41
N PRO A 173 2.23 -5.00 -7.27
CA PRO A 173 3.11 -4.17 -6.45
C PRO A 173 4.26 -3.53 -7.24
N MET A 174 4.94 -4.33 -8.06
CA MET A 174 6.05 -3.89 -8.89
C MET A 174 5.61 -2.91 -9.98
N ILE A 175 4.51 -3.22 -10.68
CA ILE A 175 3.95 -2.31 -11.70
C ILE A 175 3.51 -0.99 -11.06
N ASN A 176 2.89 -1.03 -9.88
CA ASN A 176 2.44 0.17 -9.18
C ASN A 176 3.62 1.04 -8.72
N LEU A 177 4.72 0.42 -8.30
CA LEU A 177 5.94 1.13 -7.98
C LEU A 177 6.48 1.89 -9.20
N LEU A 178 6.56 1.25 -10.36
CA LEU A 178 7.11 1.85 -11.58
C LEU A 178 6.15 2.82 -12.29
N SER A 179 4.86 2.74 -12.01
CA SER A 179 3.87 3.66 -12.55
C SER A 179 4.11 5.09 -12.02
N PRO A 180 3.84 6.14 -12.80
CA PRO A 180 4.00 7.52 -12.36
C PRO A 180 3.14 7.86 -11.13
#